data_AF-A0A7D9JEZ3-F1
#
_entry.id   AF-A0A7D9JEZ3-F1
#
_cell.length_a   1.000
_cell.length_b   1.000
_cell.length_c   1.000
_cell.angle_alpha   90.00
_cell.angle_beta   90.00
_cell.angle_gamma   90.00
#
_symmetry.space_group_name_H-M   'P 1'
#
loop_
_entity.id
_entity.type
_entity.pdbx_description
1 polymer ?
#
loop_
_entity_poly.entity_id
_entity_poly.type
_entity_poly.pdbx_seq_one_letter_code
_entity_poly.pdbx_strand_id
1 'polypeptide(L)' 'CKEDPEIFRRTARHWAQVYANAPGNSYGFEEKIRNLQEMGFDENKSRVSLSTHNWNLERAVESLFNS' A
#
# COMPACT_ATOMS: atom_id res chain seq x y z
N CYS A 1 4.48 8.12 20.16
CA CYS A 1 4.45 7.31 18.94
C CYS A 1 3.66 8.08 17.88
N LYS A 2 4.34 8.76 16.96
CA LYS A 2 3.68 9.47 15.86
C LYS A 2 3.99 8.63 14.63
N GLU A 3 3.12 7.68 14.33
CA GLU A 3 3.13 7.02 13.01
C GLU A 3 3.15 8.12 11.95
N ASP A 4 4.11 8.03 11.04
CA ASP A 4 4.46 9.10 10.10
C ASP A 4 3.22 9.75 9.48
N PRO A 5 2.85 10.98 9.89
CA PRO A 5 1.65 11.64 9.37
C PRO A 5 1.75 11.87 7.87
N GLU A 6 2.97 11.87 7.34
CA GLU A 6 3.24 11.91 5.91
C GLU A 6 2.84 10.62 5.20
N ILE A 7 3.14 9.45 5.77
CA ILE A 7 2.71 8.16 5.20
C ILE A 7 1.19 8.09 5.19
N PHE A 8 0.52 8.47 6.28
CA PHE A 8 -0.94 8.45 6.34
C PHE A 8 -1.58 9.33 5.26
N ARG A 9 -1.09 10.57 5.08
CA ARG A 9 -1.57 11.49 4.03
C ARG A 9 -1.33 10.94 2.63
N ARG A 10 -0.16 10.35 2.39
CA ARG A 10 0.18 9.73 1.10
C ARG A 10 -0.71 8.50 0.82
N THR A 11 -0.96 7.66 1.81
CA THR A 11 -1.91 6.54 1.73
C THR A 11 -3.30 7.06 1.40
N ALA A 12 -3.85 7.99 2.20
CA ALA A 12 -5.19 8.55 1.97
C ALA A 12 -5.32 9.15 0.57
N ARG A 13 -4.28 9.86 0.10
CA ARG A 13 -4.24 10.38 -1.27
C ARG A 13 -4.27 9.26 -2.29
N HIS A 14 -3.49 8.21 -2.11
CA HIS A 14 -3.47 7.05 -3.00
C HIS A 14 -4.84 6.35 -3.08
N TRP A 15 -5.54 6.19 -1.94
CA TRP A 15 -6.92 5.69 -1.92
C TRP A 15 -7.87 6.61 -2.69
N ALA A 16 -7.78 7.93 -2.48
CA ALA A 16 -8.55 8.91 -3.23
C ALA A 16 -8.23 8.91 -4.74
N GLN A 17 -7.00 8.61 -5.15
CA GLN A 17 -6.67 8.47 -6.57
C GLN A 17 -7.39 7.29 -7.20
N VAL A 18 -7.36 6.12 -6.55
CA VAL A 18 -7.93 4.91 -7.12
C VAL A 18 -9.46 4.92 -7.09
N TYR A 19 -10.08 5.44 -6.02
CA TYR A 19 -11.54 5.42 -5.89
C TYR A 19 -12.22 6.72 -6.36
N ALA A 20 -11.54 7.85 -6.33
CA ALA A 20 -12.10 9.16 -6.69
C ALA A 20 -11.38 9.84 -7.87
N ASN A 21 -10.54 9.09 -8.60
CA ASN A 21 -9.81 9.54 -9.79
C ASN A 21 -9.00 10.84 -9.56
N ALA A 22 -8.53 11.04 -8.32
CA ALA A 22 -7.84 12.26 -7.92
C ALA A 22 -6.46 12.40 -8.59
N PRO A 23 -6.02 13.63 -8.92
CA PRO A 23 -4.71 13.87 -9.52
C PRO A 23 -3.56 13.69 -8.52
N GLY A 24 -2.53 12.93 -8.93
CA GLY A 24 -1.36 12.65 -8.11
C GLY A 24 -0.48 11.56 -8.68
N ASN A 25 0.75 11.48 -8.17
CA ASN A 25 1.72 10.47 -8.60
C ASN A 25 2.07 9.61 -7.38
N SER A 26 1.50 8.41 -7.31
CA SER A 26 1.75 7.43 -6.25
C SER A 26 2.74 6.35 -6.71
N TYR A 27 3.69 6.71 -7.58
CA TYR A 27 4.56 5.78 -8.31
C TYR A 27 5.27 4.76 -7.41
N GLY A 28 5.76 5.17 -6.24
CA GLY A 28 6.48 4.27 -5.31
C GLY A 28 5.59 3.30 -4.51
N PHE A 29 4.27 3.49 -4.54
CA PHE A 29 3.30 2.62 -3.87
C PHE A 29 2.77 1.55 -4.80
N GLU A 30 2.47 1.93 -6.04
CA GLU A 30 2.01 1.01 -7.08
C GLU A 30 3.08 -0.04 -7.41
N GLU A 31 4.36 0.33 -7.41
CA GLU A 31 5.47 -0.62 -7.60
C GLU A 31 5.51 -1.70 -6.50
N LYS A 32 5.26 -1.33 -5.25
CA LYS A 32 5.23 -2.28 -4.11
C LYS A 32 4.02 -3.20 -4.18
N ILE A 33 2.87 -2.67 -4.56
CA ILE A 33 1.65 -3.46 -4.78
C ILE A 33 1.88 -4.45 -5.93
N ARG A 34 2.51 -4.00 -7.01
CA ARG A 34 2.84 -4.83 -8.17
C ARG A 34 3.82 -5.95 -7.81
N ASN A 35 4.84 -5.69 -6.98
CA ASN A 35 5.72 -6.76 -6.47
C ASN A 35 4.94 -7.85 -5.74
N LEU A 36 3.97 -7.47 -4.88
CA LEU A 36 3.11 -8.44 -4.20
C LEU A 36 2.18 -9.18 -5.17
N GLN A 37 1.69 -8.50 -6.18
CA GLN A 37 0.89 -9.11 -7.24
C GLN A 37 1.70 -10.11 -8.08
N GLU A 38 2.98 -9.81 -8.36
CA GLU A 38 3.92 -10.73 -9.02
C GLU A 38 4.20 -11.97 -8.17
N MET A 39 4.11 -11.87 -6.84
CA MET A 39 4.17 -13.02 -5.92
C MET A 39 2.86 -13.83 -5.88
N GLY A 40 1.78 -13.37 -6.52
CA GLY A 40 0.49 -14.05 -6.59
C GLY A 40 -0.54 -13.58 -5.55
N PHE A 41 -0.28 -12.49 -4.83
CA PHE A 41 -1.24 -11.89 -3.91
C PHE A 41 -2.24 -10.97 -4.63
N ASP A 42 -3.44 -10.86 -4.06
CA ASP A 42 -4.48 -9.97 -4.59
C ASP A 42 -4.07 -8.49 -4.42
N GLU A 43 -4.31 -7.66 -5.43
CA GLU A 43 -3.94 -6.23 -5.40
C GLU A 43 -4.57 -5.50 -4.21
N ASN A 44 -5.85 -5.73 -3.94
CA ASN A 44 -6.55 -5.06 -2.83
C ASN A 44 -6.01 -5.53 -1.48
N LYS A 45 -5.77 -6.84 -1.31
CA LYS A 45 -5.15 -7.35 -0.08
C LYS A 45 -3.75 -6.78 0.11
N SER A 46 -2.96 -6.77 -0.95
CA SER A 46 -1.61 -6.21 -0.97
C SER A 46 -1.59 -4.76 -0.55
N ARG A 47 -2.52 -3.98 -1.10
CA ARG A 47 -2.69 -2.55 -0.81
C ARG A 47 -3.14 -2.26 0.61
N VAL A 48 -4.06 -3.07 1.16
CA VAL A 48 -4.49 -2.99 2.56
C VAL A 48 -3.35 -3.36 3.49
N SER A 49 -2.67 -4.50 3.26
CA SER A 49 -1.54 -4.95 4.08
C SER A 49 -0.38 -3.96 4.05
N LEU A 50 -0.03 -3.41 2.88
CA LEU A 50 0.99 -2.35 2.77
C LEU A 50 0.55 -1.09 3.53
N SER A 51 -0.71 -0.66 3.39
CA SER A 51 -1.21 0.53 4.10
C SER A 51 -1.16 0.36 5.63
N THR A 52 -1.45 -0.83 6.14
CA THR A 52 -1.41 -1.15 7.58
C THR A 52 0.02 -1.30 8.12
N HIS A 53 0.98 -1.67 7.27
CA HIS A 53 2.39 -1.88 7.65
C HIS A 53 3.31 -0.74 7.20
N ASN A 54 2.82 0.50 7.11
CA ASN A 54 3.59 1.68 6.69
C ASN A 54 4.33 1.51 5.34
N TRP A 55 3.72 0.78 4.40
CA TRP A 55 4.29 0.43 3.09
C TRP A 55 5.61 -0.33 3.16
N ASN A 56 5.83 -1.08 4.22
CA ASN A 56 6.95 -2.00 4.34
C ASN A 56 6.60 -3.30 3.59
N LEU A 57 7.32 -3.58 2.51
CA LEU A 57 7.08 -4.75 1.66
C LEU A 57 7.27 -6.03 2.46
N GLU A 58 8.38 -6.17 3.18
CA GLU A 58 8.70 -7.37 3.96
C GLU A 58 7.62 -7.66 5.00
N ARG A 59 7.21 -6.66 5.79
CA ARG A 59 6.17 -6.86 6.80
C ARG A 59 4.78 -7.11 6.19
N ALA A 60 4.47 -6.46 5.07
CA ALA A 60 3.21 -6.70 4.38
C ALA A 60 3.16 -8.13 3.81
N VAL A 61 4.26 -8.61 3.22
CA VAL A 61 4.43 -9.99 2.76
C VAL A 61 4.24 -10.96 3.94
N GLU A 62 4.98 -10.77 5.04
CA GLU A 62 4.86 -11.61 6.24
C GLU A 62 3.42 -11.65 6.77
N SER A 63 2.75 -10.49 6.83
CA SER A 63 1.36 -10.41 7.27
C SER A 63 0.40 -11.11 6.31
N LEU A 64 0.65 -11.06 4.99
CA LEU A 64 -0.17 -11.74 3.98
C LEU A 64 0.03 -13.26 4.02
N PHE A 65 1.25 -13.73 4.30
CA PHE A 65 1.54 -15.15 4.51
C PHE A 65 0.96 -15.69 5.81
N ASN A 66 0.81 -14.83 6.81
CA ASN A 66 0.26 -15.18 8.13
C ASN A 66 -1.25 -14.90 8.26
N SER A 67 -1.94 -14.56 7.15
CA SER A 67 -3.38 -14.27 7.07
C SER A 67 -4.18 -15.34 6.36
#